data_AF-A0A3E0K964-F1
#
_entry.id   AF-A0A3E0K964-F1
#
_cell.length_a   1.000
_cell.length_b   1.000
_cell.length_c   1.000
_cell.angle_alpha   90.00
_cell.angle_beta   90.00
_cell.angle_gamma   90.00
#
_symmetry.space_group_name_H-M   'P 1'
#
loop_
_entity.id
_entity.type
_entity.pdbx_description
1 polymer ?
#
loop_
_entity_poly.entity_id
_entity_poly.type
_entity_poly.pdbx_seq_one_letter_code
_entity_poly.pdbx_strand_id
1 'polypeptide(L)'
;LSAGAGGMTVESDTDMLLGVLESGGDVTLRSGLALTSSQAATISQLAGAYIATGVGSAGGPGSTGTLTAWSVGGQALTEGNAVGRFTARNTGGGPIVFRNEGDHVRIGAVTQASGHVFITGRRSVVFDDEVSVAGGDLEVLAAGVEAAGVIRDGRIELAATARIQVQGDGTARLQAAADVQGAAGAQVTTANGSIAFEAGGSIYMAGDVHSAAGAVSMDAAEDIALGGTIGTPADVTLTAGGGISQFGQGAVVGAALLAADSGHGQQFTGANQVSSFRALNRWSGAVELHNASPLLTVLSVEQRGERAAEGVRIVQQRDLTVAGAGVTRPGLIALQAEAGGAARAVHVTEAARIAAGRTGGVHVSADGSVTLDGAVEGVRGALSVTAGGDVAVRGGMATDGDVTLAAGGHLRVLSDVRATTGDVTARADGDVELAGLLAATGAVTLDAGGAVAHQGEGRIVGTRSLTVYSVSGQRLTGANEAARFQAVNTGQGDIVFNNAAAELDVAGVQQAGGGVRLENQGDVLISGAVAAQNGDVAVLAAGGGQRGRGDGSTTGQGSGTVAADLAMTLTGTVQNESGAVSLAARGGHLRVQGDVTSAAGDV
;
A
#
# COMPACT_ATOMS: atom_id res chain seq x y z
N LEU A 1 26.71 49.33 26.68
CA LEU A 1 25.84 50.55 26.74
C LEU A 1 24.58 50.17 27.52
N SER A 2 23.93 51.11 28.21
CA SER A 2 22.66 50.85 28.90
C SER A 2 21.64 51.95 28.58
N ALA A 3 20.40 51.59 28.30
CA ALA A 3 19.31 52.50 27.95
C ALA A 3 18.00 52.12 28.67
N GLY A 4 17.17 53.12 28.98
CA GLY A 4 15.84 52.88 29.55
C GLY A 4 14.82 52.37 28.53
N ALA A 5 13.54 52.54 28.83
CA ALA A 5 12.42 52.10 27.96
C ALA A 5 12.38 52.73 26.56
N GLY A 6 13.20 53.74 26.27
CA GLY A 6 13.26 54.42 24.98
C GLY A 6 14.03 53.68 23.87
N GLY A 7 14.55 52.48 24.14
CA GLY A 7 15.34 51.70 23.17
C GLY A 7 16.78 52.20 23.00
N MET A 8 17.49 51.62 22.03
CA MET A 8 18.88 51.95 21.70
C MET A 8 19.12 51.81 20.19
N THR A 9 19.92 52.71 19.60
CA THR A 9 20.41 52.59 18.23
C THR A 9 21.92 52.79 18.22
N VAL A 10 22.65 51.88 17.56
CA VAL A 10 24.10 51.91 17.41
C VAL A 10 24.44 51.70 15.93
N GLU A 11 25.18 52.64 15.35
CA GLU A 11 25.56 52.63 13.93
C GLU A 11 27.09 52.78 13.81
N SER A 12 27.70 52.04 12.88
CA SER A 12 29.14 52.04 12.60
C SER A 12 29.38 51.70 11.13
N ASP A 13 30.28 52.42 10.45
CA ASP A 13 30.70 52.10 9.08
C ASP A 13 31.74 50.96 9.03
N THR A 14 32.30 50.57 10.18
CA THR A 14 33.30 49.50 10.32
C THR A 14 32.76 48.35 11.18
N ASP A 15 33.55 47.26 11.30
CA ASP A 15 33.28 46.16 12.23
C ASP A 15 32.85 46.65 13.60
N MET A 16 31.85 45.98 14.17
CA MET A 16 31.30 46.30 15.48
C MET A 16 31.46 45.10 16.41
N LEU A 17 32.38 45.25 17.36
CA LEU A 17 32.62 44.31 18.45
C LEU A 17 31.73 44.71 19.64
N LEU A 18 30.84 43.79 20.04
CA LEU A 18 29.84 44.02 21.06
C LEU A 18 30.27 43.42 22.40
N GLY A 19 30.38 44.28 23.41
CA GLY A 19 30.26 43.90 24.81
C GLY A 19 28.80 43.96 25.27
N VAL A 20 28.58 44.15 26.57
CA VAL A 20 27.22 44.20 27.15
C VAL A 20 26.43 45.42 26.64
N LEU A 21 25.25 45.14 26.07
CA LEU A 21 24.23 46.12 25.64
C LEU A 21 22.92 45.84 26.39
N GLU A 22 22.51 46.77 27.25
CA GLU A 22 21.24 46.69 28.01
C GLU A 22 20.23 47.72 27.50
N SER A 23 18.96 47.32 27.32
CA SER A 23 17.91 48.27 26.95
C SER A 23 16.55 47.91 27.54
N GLY A 24 15.80 48.90 28.01
CA GLY A 24 14.38 48.69 28.37
C GLY A 24 13.44 48.61 27.16
N GLY A 25 13.93 48.78 25.93
CA GLY A 25 13.14 48.79 24.69
C GLY A 25 13.88 48.18 23.50
N ASP A 26 13.46 48.53 22.28
CA ASP A 26 14.02 47.97 21.05
C ASP A 26 15.49 48.37 20.82
N VAL A 27 16.28 47.45 20.26
CA VAL A 27 17.70 47.64 19.95
C VAL A 27 17.92 47.54 18.44
N THR A 28 18.48 48.59 17.83
CA THR A 28 18.89 48.60 16.42
C THR A 28 20.41 48.67 16.30
N LEU A 29 21.00 47.73 15.57
CA LEU A 29 22.44 47.64 15.30
C LEU A 29 22.69 47.71 13.80
N ARG A 30 23.60 48.59 13.36
CA ARG A 30 24.02 48.70 11.95
C ARG A 30 25.55 48.72 11.85
N SER A 31 26.11 47.77 11.12
CA SER A 31 27.54 47.71 10.79
C SER A 31 27.74 47.75 9.26
N GLY A 32 28.70 48.53 8.80
CA GLY A 32 29.16 48.51 7.41
C GLY A 32 29.98 47.26 7.03
N LEU A 33 30.42 46.49 8.02
CA LEU A 33 31.14 45.22 7.85
C LEU A 33 30.51 44.14 8.75
N ALA A 34 31.25 43.50 9.67
CA ALA A 34 30.75 42.42 10.51
C ALA A 34 30.18 42.91 11.86
N LEU A 35 29.26 42.12 12.43
CA LEU A 35 28.76 42.24 13.80
C LEU A 35 29.22 41.00 14.60
N THR A 36 29.92 41.18 15.71
CA THR A 36 30.40 40.06 16.55
C THR A 36 30.27 40.37 18.04
N SER A 37 29.82 39.40 18.85
CA SER A 37 29.84 39.43 20.32
C SER A 37 31.02 38.61 20.86
N SER A 38 31.76 39.11 21.87
CA SER A 38 33.05 38.53 22.29
C SER A 38 33.11 38.01 23.72
N GLN A 39 33.54 36.75 23.89
CA GLN A 39 33.84 36.16 25.19
C GLN A 39 35.21 36.58 25.77
N ALA A 40 35.22 36.67 27.10
CA ALA A 40 36.33 36.51 28.05
C ALA A 40 37.34 37.67 28.30
N ALA A 41 37.19 38.31 29.48
CA ALA A 41 38.31 38.79 30.30
C ALA A 41 37.99 38.79 31.82
N THR A 42 38.27 37.68 32.49
CA THR A 42 38.55 37.52 33.94
C THR A 42 37.44 37.74 35.00
N ILE A 43 37.35 36.77 35.92
CA ILE A 43 36.51 36.72 37.13
C ILE A 43 37.07 37.63 38.25
N SER A 44 36.23 38.42 38.93
CA SER A 44 36.27 38.55 40.40
C SER A 44 35.01 39.16 41.05
N GLN A 45 34.32 38.33 41.84
CA GLN A 45 33.54 38.61 43.06
C GLN A 45 32.92 40.00 43.31
N LEU A 46 31.58 40.06 43.31
CA LEU A 46 30.76 40.50 44.47
C LEU A 46 29.27 40.13 44.26
N ALA A 47 28.50 40.08 45.35
CA ALA A 47 27.22 39.36 45.41
C ALA A 47 26.02 40.12 44.82
N GLY A 48 25.10 39.39 44.17
CA GLY A 48 23.86 39.91 43.58
C GLY A 48 23.80 39.71 42.07
N ALA A 49 23.75 38.46 41.62
CA ALA A 49 24.08 38.11 40.23
C ALA A 49 22.93 38.33 39.23
N TYR A 50 23.18 39.22 38.25
CA TYR A 50 22.81 39.03 36.84
C TYR A 50 24.04 39.41 36.02
N ILE A 51 24.74 38.41 35.45
CA ILE A 51 25.85 38.61 34.51
C ILE A 51 25.73 37.55 33.42
N ALA A 52 25.58 37.99 32.18
CA ALA A 52 25.92 37.21 30.99
C ALA A 52 26.31 38.17 29.86
N THR A 53 27.25 37.74 29.03
CA THR A 53 27.76 38.48 27.87
C THR A 53 26.82 38.30 26.67
N GLY A 54 26.60 39.35 25.88
CA GLY A 54 25.60 39.42 24.81
C GLY A 54 24.82 40.74 24.82
N VAL A 55 23.76 40.84 23.99
CA VAL A 55 22.77 41.93 24.12
C VAL A 55 21.87 41.62 25.32
N GLY A 56 22.39 41.93 26.51
CA GLY A 56 21.76 41.65 27.80
C GLY A 56 20.40 42.34 27.91
N SER A 57 19.33 41.56 28.04
CA SER A 57 17.97 42.03 28.33
C SER A 57 17.52 43.26 27.52
N ALA A 58 16.92 43.03 26.35
CA ALA A 58 15.99 43.99 25.75
C ALA A 58 14.66 43.93 26.54
N GLY A 59 14.68 44.44 27.78
CA GLY A 59 13.73 44.18 28.84
C GLY A 59 14.05 42.91 29.65
N GLY A 60 13.70 42.92 30.94
CA GLY A 60 13.95 41.82 31.89
C GLY A 60 13.08 40.56 31.68
N PRO A 61 12.98 39.66 32.69
CA PRO A 61 12.28 38.37 32.54
C PRO A 61 10.81 38.55 32.09
N GLY A 62 10.51 38.11 30.85
CA GLY A 62 9.20 38.27 30.19
C GLY A 62 9.09 39.42 29.18
N SER A 63 10.19 39.78 28.50
CA SER A 63 10.27 41.00 27.69
C SER A 63 9.79 40.90 26.23
N THR A 64 9.34 42.06 25.73
CA THR A 64 8.78 42.28 24.38
C THR A 64 9.74 42.97 23.42
N GLY A 65 11.01 43.19 23.80
CA GLY A 65 11.96 43.98 23.03
C GLY A 65 12.39 43.31 21.71
N THR A 66 12.48 44.12 20.65
CA THR A 66 12.93 43.72 19.31
C THR A 66 14.41 44.05 19.11
N LEU A 67 15.20 43.06 18.71
CA LEU A 67 16.56 43.26 18.19
C LEU A 67 16.55 43.26 16.65
N THR A 68 16.95 44.38 16.07
CA THR A 68 17.13 44.54 14.62
C THR A 68 18.61 44.69 14.29
N ALA A 69 19.18 43.80 13.47
CA ALA A 69 20.60 43.80 13.13
C ALA A 69 20.86 43.86 11.61
N TRP A 70 21.60 44.87 11.14
CA TRP A 70 22.03 45.01 9.75
C TRP A 70 23.55 44.95 9.59
N SER A 71 24.03 44.19 8.61
CA SER A 71 25.46 43.89 8.36
C SER A 71 25.73 43.67 6.86
N VAL A 72 27.01 43.70 6.48
CA VAL A 72 27.49 43.30 5.14
C VAL A 72 28.52 42.16 5.22
N GLY A 73 29.10 41.90 6.41
CA GLY A 73 30.16 40.90 6.63
C GLY A 73 29.76 39.72 7.52
N GLY A 74 28.48 39.58 7.86
CA GLY A 74 27.96 38.55 8.77
C GLY A 74 27.62 39.06 10.17
N GLN A 75 26.89 38.25 10.92
CA GLN A 75 26.35 38.57 12.24
C GLN A 75 26.55 37.39 13.18
N ALA A 76 27.57 37.42 14.04
CA ALA A 76 27.82 36.39 15.05
C ALA A 76 27.39 36.89 16.43
N LEU A 77 26.09 36.76 16.72
CA LEU A 77 25.47 37.00 18.03
C LEU A 77 25.41 35.67 18.81
N THR A 78 26.60 35.11 19.03
CA THR A 78 26.83 33.74 19.53
C THR A 78 26.68 33.60 21.04
N GLU A 79 26.69 34.71 21.78
CA GLU A 79 26.54 34.73 23.24
C GLU A 79 25.05 34.74 23.66
N GLY A 80 24.77 34.80 24.97
CA GLY A 80 23.43 34.66 25.52
C GLY A 80 22.57 35.92 25.32
N ASN A 81 21.76 35.97 24.26
CA ASN A 81 20.79 37.04 24.05
C ASN A 81 19.46 36.72 24.76
N ALA A 82 18.77 37.74 25.25
CA ALA A 82 17.42 37.60 25.82
C ALA A 82 16.49 38.63 25.19
N VAL A 83 15.95 38.30 24.02
CA VAL A 83 15.10 39.19 23.20
C VAL A 83 13.79 38.51 22.84
N GLY A 84 12.70 39.28 22.82
CA GLY A 84 11.36 38.78 22.49
C GLY A 84 11.12 38.67 20.98
N ARG A 85 11.76 39.53 20.18
CA ARG A 85 11.78 39.45 18.71
C ARG A 85 13.18 39.66 18.14
N PHE A 86 13.53 38.92 17.10
CA PHE A 86 14.75 39.10 16.31
C PHE A 86 14.39 39.39 14.85
N THR A 87 15.15 40.26 14.18
CA THR A 87 14.98 40.64 12.77
C THR A 87 16.36 41.01 12.22
N ALA A 88 16.73 40.47 11.05
CA ALA A 88 18.11 40.57 10.57
C ALA A 88 18.22 40.76 9.06
N ARG A 89 19.23 41.50 8.63
CA ARG A 89 19.58 41.63 7.21
C ARG A 89 21.10 41.64 7.03
N ASN A 90 21.60 40.69 6.26
CA ASN A 90 22.98 40.66 5.82
C ASN A 90 23.05 40.65 4.29
N THR A 91 23.65 41.68 3.70
CA THR A 91 23.67 41.87 2.24
C THR A 91 24.97 41.43 1.57
N GLY A 92 25.91 40.85 2.31
CA GLY A 92 27.16 40.31 1.76
C GLY A 92 27.48 38.91 2.27
N GLY A 93 28.75 38.69 2.63
CA GLY A 93 29.27 37.41 3.10
C GLY A 93 29.06 37.17 4.60
N GLY A 94 29.54 36.03 5.09
CA GLY A 94 29.52 35.66 6.51
C GLY A 94 28.14 35.21 7.01
N PRO A 95 28.07 34.33 8.02
CA PRO A 95 26.81 33.75 8.48
C PRO A 95 25.99 34.74 9.32
N ILE A 96 24.68 34.47 9.46
CA ILE A 96 23.90 34.96 10.61
C ILE A 96 23.87 33.83 11.64
N VAL A 97 24.36 34.10 12.85
CA VAL A 97 24.28 33.21 14.00
C VAL A 97 23.65 33.98 15.14
N PHE A 98 22.54 33.49 15.66
CA PHE A 98 21.79 34.13 16.73
C PHE A 98 21.40 33.10 17.80
N ARG A 99 21.85 33.35 19.04
CA ARG A 99 21.57 32.50 20.20
C ARG A 99 20.70 33.21 21.23
N ASN A 100 19.47 32.75 21.42
CA ASN A 100 18.56 33.27 22.44
C ASN A 100 18.50 32.33 23.66
N GLU A 101 18.98 32.83 24.80
CA GLU A 101 18.83 32.22 26.12
C GLU A 101 17.56 32.70 26.85
N GLY A 102 16.84 33.65 26.27
CA GLY A 102 15.44 33.92 26.60
C GLY A 102 14.53 32.74 26.23
N ASP A 103 13.49 32.52 27.03
CA ASP A 103 12.60 31.35 26.93
C ASP A 103 11.92 31.24 25.55
N HIS A 104 11.40 32.34 25.02
CA HIS A 104 10.72 32.38 23.73
C HIS A 104 11.32 33.47 22.84
N VAL A 105 11.44 33.22 21.53
CA VAL A 105 11.82 34.26 20.56
C VAL A 105 10.94 34.20 19.32
N ARG A 106 10.50 35.38 18.86
CA ARG A 106 9.80 35.56 17.59
C ARG A 106 10.78 36.01 16.51
N ILE A 107 10.85 35.30 15.40
CA ILE A 107 11.66 35.65 14.24
C ILE A 107 10.78 36.44 13.27
N GLY A 108 11.10 37.72 13.13
CA GLY A 108 10.61 38.56 12.03
C GLY A 108 11.43 38.37 10.77
N ALA A 109 11.36 39.33 9.84
CA ALA A 109 12.10 39.24 8.59
C ALA A 109 13.61 38.95 8.80
N VAL A 110 14.11 37.88 8.20
CA VAL A 110 15.54 37.55 8.13
C VAL A 110 15.94 37.38 6.68
N THR A 111 16.93 38.15 6.22
CA THR A 111 17.45 38.05 4.84
C THR A 111 18.96 37.88 4.85
N GLN A 112 19.45 36.80 4.26
CA GLN A 112 20.86 36.43 4.17
C GLN A 112 21.27 36.27 2.69
N ALA A 113 22.20 37.10 2.22
CA ALA A 113 22.60 37.12 0.81
C ALA A 113 23.59 36.01 0.40
N SER A 114 24.48 35.57 1.31
CA SER A 114 25.37 34.42 1.05
C SER A 114 25.90 33.79 2.34
N GLY A 115 25.57 32.51 2.58
CA GLY A 115 26.06 31.72 3.72
C GLY A 115 24.99 31.32 4.74
N HIS A 116 25.41 30.63 5.79
CA HIS A 116 24.54 29.94 6.75
C HIS A 116 23.72 30.87 7.66
N VAL A 117 22.50 30.46 8.02
CA VAL A 117 21.70 31.05 9.10
C VAL A 117 21.48 30.03 10.22
N PHE A 118 22.05 30.28 11.40
CA PHE A 118 21.84 29.48 12.61
C PHE A 118 21.01 30.26 13.62
N ILE A 119 19.84 29.74 13.99
CA ILE A 119 18.96 30.33 15.00
C ILE A 119 18.74 29.32 16.12
N THR A 120 19.02 29.72 17.35
CA THR A 120 18.75 28.87 18.53
C THR A 120 17.88 29.60 19.56
N GLY A 121 16.91 28.88 20.12
CA GLY A 121 16.02 29.35 21.19
C GLY A 121 15.98 28.39 22.38
N ARG A 122 15.80 28.92 23.59
CA ARG A 122 15.87 28.12 24.83
C ARG A 122 14.65 27.22 25.06
N ARG A 123 13.44 27.71 24.83
CA ARG A 123 12.21 26.89 24.78
C ARG A 123 11.66 26.92 23.37
N SER A 124 11.12 28.06 22.90
CA SER A 124 10.50 28.12 21.57
C SER A 124 11.06 29.16 20.62
N VAL A 125 10.95 28.84 19.32
CA VAL A 125 11.23 29.73 18.19
C VAL A 125 9.96 29.83 17.34
N VAL A 126 9.43 31.04 17.16
CA VAL A 126 8.21 31.30 16.39
C VAL A 126 8.55 32.16 15.19
N PHE A 127 8.30 31.68 13.97
CA PHE A 127 8.49 32.46 12.74
C PHE A 127 7.19 33.20 12.41
N ASP A 128 7.23 34.54 12.42
CA ASP A 128 6.09 35.40 12.09
C ASP A 128 6.08 35.82 10.61
N ASP A 129 7.23 35.80 9.96
CA ASP A 129 7.54 36.55 8.75
C ASP A 129 8.52 35.76 7.85
N GLU A 130 8.99 36.37 6.77
CA GLU A 130 9.89 35.72 5.81
C GLU A 130 11.33 35.52 6.32
N VAL A 131 11.85 34.30 6.17
CA VAL A 131 13.27 33.97 6.34
C VAL A 131 13.82 33.48 5.00
N SER A 132 14.55 34.36 4.31
CA SER A 132 15.18 34.07 3.01
C SER A 132 16.69 33.92 3.17
N VAL A 133 17.20 32.74 2.85
CA VAL A 133 18.63 32.40 2.86
C VAL A 133 19.08 32.07 1.45
N ALA A 134 20.11 32.75 0.94
CA ALA A 134 20.72 32.44 -0.35
C ALA A 134 22.09 31.79 -0.19
N GLY A 135 22.31 30.67 -0.89
CA GLY A 135 23.63 30.03 -1.00
C GLY A 135 24.20 29.46 0.30
N GLY A 136 23.34 29.03 1.23
CA GLY A 136 23.73 28.40 2.48
C GLY A 136 22.53 27.79 3.20
N ASP A 137 22.78 26.97 4.22
CA ASP A 137 21.70 26.29 4.96
C ASP A 137 20.99 27.23 5.95
N LEU A 138 19.74 26.89 6.27
CA LEU A 138 19.03 27.38 7.44
C LEU A 138 18.95 26.24 8.46
N GLU A 139 19.56 26.42 9.63
CA GLU A 139 19.40 25.51 10.76
C GLU A 139 18.75 26.25 11.94
N VAL A 140 17.67 25.67 12.44
CA VAL A 140 16.89 26.18 13.59
C VAL A 140 16.82 25.13 14.67
N LEU A 141 17.22 25.48 15.89
CA LEU A 141 17.18 24.59 17.05
C LEU A 141 16.39 25.21 18.22
N ALA A 142 15.36 24.50 18.68
CA ALA A 142 14.61 24.82 19.90
C ALA A 142 14.95 23.81 21.00
N ALA A 143 15.55 24.27 22.10
CA ALA A 143 16.17 23.42 23.12
C ALA A 143 15.19 22.79 24.14
N GLY A 144 15.66 21.73 24.79
CA GLY A 144 14.95 20.98 25.84
C GLY A 144 15.49 21.24 27.26
N VAL A 145 14.66 20.94 28.26
CA VAL A 145 14.90 21.30 29.68
C VAL A 145 15.70 20.22 30.43
N GLU A 146 16.82 20.62 31.06
CA GLU A 146 17.42 19.85 32.17
C GLU A 146 16.63 20.05 33.47
N ALA A 147 15.59 19.24 33.70
CA ALA A 147 15.03 18.99 35.03
C ALA A 147 14.11 17.77 35.03
N ALA A 148 14.25 16.88 36.00
CA ALA A 148 13.35 15.75 36.18
C ALA A 148 12.01 16.20 36.80
N GLY A 149 10.92 16.16 36.03
CA GLY A 149 9.56 16.29 36.56
C GLY A 149 8.57 17.13 35.74
N VAL A 150 8.05 16.56 34.64
CA VAL A 150 6.92 17.07 33.82
C VAL A 150 7.25 18.29 32.90
N ILE A 151 6.65 18.32 31.70
CA ILE A 151 7.18 18.84 30.39
C ILE A 151 6.02 19.44 29.52
N ARG A 152 6.15 20.18 28.39
CA ARG A 152 7.23 20.59 27.44
C ARG A 152 7.01 22.07 26.99
N ASP A 153 8.03 22.79 26.47
CA ASP A 153 7.87 23.99 25.57
C ASP A 153 8.95 24.11 24.46
N GLY A 154 9.72 23.04 24.19
CA GLY A 154 10.88 23.01 23.28
C GLY A 154 10.56 23.09 21.77
N ARG A 155 9.63 23.96 21.35
CA ARG A 155 8.88 23.88 20.08
C ARG A 155 9.36 24.86 19.00
N ILE A 156 9.23 24.49 17.73
CA ILE A 156 9.27 25.44 16.60
C ILE A 156 7.85 25.64 16.04
N GLU A 157 7.44 26.90 15.86
CA GLU A 157 6.14 27.27 15.25
C GLU A 157 6.34 28.15 14.01
N LEU A 158 5.68 27.81 12.91
CA LEU A 158 5.59 28.63 11.69
C LEU A 158 4.19 29.24 11.62
N ALA A 159 4.10 30.56 11.76
CA ALA A 159 2.83 31.28 11.62
C ALA A 159 2.26 31.16 10.20
N ALA A 160 0.97 31.46 10.04
CA ALA A 160 0.28 31.38 8.73
C ALA A 160 0.88 32.33 7.65
N THR A 161 1.68 33.30 8.07
CA THR A 161 2.43 34.25 7.22
C THR A 161 3.89 33.87 7.00
N ALA A 162 4.41 32.87 7.74
CA ALA A 162 5.81 32.50 7.70
C ALA A 162 6.19 31.86 6.36
N ARG A 163 7.23 32.40 5.74
CA ARG A 163 7.85 31.81 4.54
C ARG A 163 9.31 31.56 4.82
N ILE A 164 9.70 30.30 4.88
CA ILE A 164 11.10 29.89 4.88
C ILE A 164 11.47 29.59 3.42
N GLN A 165 12.48 30.27 2.91
CA GLN A 165 12.99 30.07 1.56
C GLN A 165 14.52 29.93 1.57
N VAL A 166 15.02 28.77 1.17
CA VAL A 166 16.46 28.54 0.96
C VAL A 166 16.76 28.43 -0.54
N GLN A 167 17.54 29.37 -1.06
CA GLN A 167 17.88 29.49 -2.47
C GLN A 167 19.22 28.80 -2.77
N GLY A 168 19.29 28.11 -3.90
CA GLY A 168 20.43 27.26 -4.26
C GLY A 168 20.37 25.88 -3.59
N ASP A 169 21.53 25.34 -3.27
CA ASP A 169 21.69 23.95 -2.79
C ASP A 169 21.56 23.79 -1.27
N GLY A 170 21.27 24.89 -0.56
CA GLY A 170 21.16 24.91 0.90
C GLY A 170 19.96 24.14 1.44
N THR A 171 20.17 23.44 2.55
CA THR A 171 19.18 22.64 3.27
C THR A 171 18.40 23.52 4.26
N ALA A 172 17.11 23.25 4.42
CA ALA A 172 16.31 23.78 5.53
C ALA A 172 16.15 22.71 6.61
N ARG A 173 16.71 22.93 7.81
CA ARG A 173 16.68 22.01 8.94
C ARG A 173 16.04 22.66 10.17
N LEU A 174 14.93 22.09 10.63
CA LEU A 174 14.18 22.57 11.80
C LEU A 174 14.14 21.45 12.85
N GLN A 175 14.82 21.65 13.98
CA GLN A 175 14.96 20.65 15.04
C GLN A 175 14.40 21.17 16.37
N ALA A 176 13.43 20.44 16.94
CA ALA A 176 12.72 20.81 18.16
C ALA A 176 12.77 19.69 19.21
N ALA A 177 13.04 20.03 20.47
CA ALA A 177 12.95 19.09 21.58
C ALA A 177 11.48 18.71 21.94
N ALA A 178 10.52 19.52 21.49
CA ALA A 178 9.09 19.24 21.52
C ALA A 178 8.57 19.08 20.08
N ASP A 179 7.54 19.82 19.70
CA ASP A 179 6.89 19.70 18.41
C ASP A 179 7.52 20.60 17.35
N VAL A 180 7.26 20.29 16.07
CA VAL A 180 7.34 21.26 14.99
C VAL A 180 5.94 21.48 14.42
N GLN A 181 5.47 22.73 14.40
CA GLN A 181 4.12 23.07 13.96
C GLN A 181 4.12 24.13 12.87
N GLY A 182 3.55 23.83 11.71
CA GLY A 182 3.27 24.78 10.64
C GLY A 182 1.77 25.06 10.52
N ALA A 183 1.37 26.32 10.67
CA ALA A 183 0.00 26.76 10.44
C ALA A 183 -0.38 26.69 8.95
N ALA A 184 -1.68 26.66 8.65
CA ALA A 184 -2.16 26.74 7.27
C ALA A 184 -1.72 28.08 6.65
N GLY A 185 -1.07 28.02 5.48
CA GLY A 185 -0.44 29.17 4.82
C GLY A 185 1.05 29.36 5.09
N ALA A 186 1.61 28.70 6.12
CA ALA A 186 3.06 28.62 6.28
C ALA A 186 3.67 27.88 5.07
N GLN A 187 4.88 28.28 4.65
CA GLN A 187 5.58 27.65 3.53
C GLN A 187 7.04 27.40 3.89
N VAL A 188 7.54 26.19 3.63
CA VAL A 188 8.98 25.87 3.69
C VAL A 188 9.41 25.45 2.29
N THR A 189 10.29 26.23 1.68
CA THR A 189 10.68 26.06 0.28
C THR A 189 12.19 26.03 0.13
N THR A 190 12.68 25.12 -0.71
CA THR A 190 14.09 25.05 -1.11
C THR A 190 14.20 24.88 -2.62
N ALA A 191 15.25 25.45 -3.23
CA ALA A 191 15.50 25.24 -4.65
C ALA A 191 16.03 23.83 -4.91
N ASN A 192 17.30 23.56 -4.59
CA ASN A 192 17.91 22.25 -4.84
C ASN A 192 18.18 21.46 -3.56
N GLY A 193 18.30 22.14 -2.41
CA GLY A 193 18.62 21.49 -1.14
C GLY A 193 17.45 20.73 -0.51
N SER A 194 17.76 19.86 0.45
CA SER A 194 16.77 19.04 1.16
C SER A 194 16.00 19.85 2.21
N ILE A 195 14.89 19.29 2.71
CA ILE A 195 14.15 19.81 3.86
C ILE A 195 14.09 18.72 4.93
N ALA A 196 14.45 19.05 6.16
CA ALA A 196 14.43 18.14 7.30
C ALA A 196 13.70 18.78 8.50
N PHE A 197 12.72 18.05 9.03
CA PHE A 197 12.05 18.38 10.29
C PHE A 197 12.30 17.26 11.30
N GLU A 198 12.73 17.62 12.51
CA GLU A 198 12.98 16.67 13.60
C GLU A 198 12.30 17.15 14.89
N ALA A 199 11.49 16.27 15.50
CA ALA A 199 10.70 16.60 16.68
C ALA A 199 10.82 15.53 17.77
N GLY A 200 11.17 15.96 18.98
CA GLY A 200 11.06 15.14 20.21
C GLY A 200 9.61 14.92 20.69
N GLY A 201 8.63 15.51 19.99
CA GLY A 201 7.19 15.26 20.08
C GLY A 201 6.62 14.97 18.70
N SER A 202 5.59 15.72 18.29
CA SER A 202 4.89 15.52 17.01
C SER A 202 5.31 16.54 15.93
N ILE A 203 5.14 16.18 14.65
CA ILE A 203 5.26 17.11 13.51
C ILE A 203 3.86 17.34 12.92
N TYR A 204 3.38 18.58 12.96
CA TYR A 204 2.09 18.98 12.41
C TYR A 204 2.29 20.07 11.35
N MET A 205 2.15 19.72 10.07
CA MET A 205 2.42 20.63 8.95
C MET A 205 1.15 20.88 8.14
N ALA A 206 0.37 21.91 8.52
CA ALA A 206 -0.79 22.36 7.76
C ALA A 206 -0.45 23.29 6.59
N GLY A 207 0.80 23.75 6.52
CA GLY A 207 1.38 24.49 5.41
C GLY A 207 2.11 23.61 4.39
N ASP A 208 2.49 24.18 3.25
CA ASP A 208 3.18 23.45 2.17
C ASP A 208 4.70 23.34 2.41
N VAL A 209 5.26 22.21 1.98
CA VAL A 209 6.69 21.90 2.02
C VAL A 209 7.14 21.54 0.60
N HIS A 210 8.03 22.34 0.00
CA HIS A 210 8.46 22.12 -1.38
C HIS A 210 9.96 22.21 -1.56
N SER A 211 10.58 21.14 -2.06
CA SER A 211 11.92 21.19 -2.63
C SER A 211 11.85 20.91 -4.13
N ALA A 212 12.49 21.73 -4.97
CA ALA A 212 12.43 21.53 -6.41
C ALA A 212 13.37 20.40 -6.91
N ALA A 213 14.33 19.93 -6.10
CA ALA A 213 15.18 18.78 -6.43
C ALA A 213 15.67 17.92 -5.24
N GLY A 214 15.61 18.42 -4.00
CA GLY A 214 16.12 17.76 -2.81
C GLY A 214 15.09 16.89 -2.09
N ALA A 215 15.57 16.00 -1.21
CA ALA A 215 14.72 15.11 -0.44
C ALA A 215 13.94 15.85 0.67
N VAL A 216 12.82 15.29 1.11
CA VAL A 216 12.08 15.78 2.28
C VAL A 216 12.05 14.69 3.35
N SER A 217 12.49 15.03 4.57
CA SER A 217 12.53 14.14 5.72
C SER A 217 11.74 14.72 6.90
N MET A 218 10.97 13.88 7.57
CA MET A 218 10.31 14.19 8.83
C MET A 218 10.54 13.04 9.81
N ASP A 219 11.11 13.34 10.99
CA ASP A 219 11.33 12.38 12.08
C ASP A 219 10.68 12.89 13.37
N ALA A 220 9.67 12.15 13.86
CA ALA A 220 8.88 12.50 15.03
C ALA A 220 8.88 11.37 16.05
N ALA A 221 9.13 11.69 17.32
CA ALA A 221 8.99 10.72 18.42
C ALA A 221 7.53 10.30 18.66
N GLU A 222 6.57 11.15 18.26
CA GLU A 222 5.13 10.91 18.30
C GLU A 222 4.55 10.91 16.88
N ASP A 223 3.50 11.68 16.59
CA ASP A 223 2.77 11.60 15.32
C ASP A 223 3.35 12.52 14.23
N ILE A 224 3.15 12.14 12.96
CA ILE A 224 3.28 13.03 11.80
C ILE A 224 1.88 13.29 11.21
N ALA A 225 1.50 14.55 11.09
CA ALA A 225 0.22 14.98 10.52
C ALA A 225 0.43 16.03 9.42
N LEU A 226 -0.02 15.71 8.20
CA LEU A 226 0.16 16.52 7.00
C LEU A 226 -1.17 17.15 6.55
N GLY A 227 -1.24 18.48 6.55
CA GLY A 227 -2.39 19.25 6.08
C GLY A 227 -2.17 20.00 4.76
N GLY A 228 -0.91 20.31 4.45
CA GLY A 228 -0.45 20.87 3.16
C GLY A 228 0.31 19.83 2.33
N THR A 229 0.77 20.25 1.15
CA THR A 229 1.44 19.35 0.19
C THR A 229 2.93 19.23 0.49
N ILE A 230 3.47 18.01 0.48
CA ILE A 230 4.91 17.75 0.31
C ILE A 230 5.18 17.57 -1.19
N GLY A 231 5.84 18.55 -1.81
CA GLY A 231 6.21 18.51 -3.23
C GLY A 231 7.71 18.35 -3.43
N THR A 232 8.16 17.26 -4.04
CA THR A 232 9.56 17.06 -4.48
C THR A 232 9.64 15.97 -5.56
N PRO A 233 10.57 16.03 -6.53
CA PRO A 233 10.86 14.90 -7.42
C PRO A 233 11.73 13.82 -6.77
N ALA A 234 12.35 14.10 -5.62
CA ALA A 234 13.24 13.18 -4.91
C ALA A 234 12.47 12.29 -3.90
N ASP A 235 13.20 11.66 -2.98
CA ASP A 235 12.63 10.79 -1.96
C ASP A 235 11.98 11.59 -0.82
N VAL A 236 10.86 11.08 -0.31
CA VAL A 236 10.17 11.55 0.89
C VAL A 236 10.24 10.46 1.95
N THR A 237 10.84 10.76 3.10
CA THR A 237 10.98 9.83 4.24
C THR A 237 10.25 10.36 5.46
N LEU A 238 9.31 9.58 5.99
CA LEU A 238 8.50 9.93 7.14
C LEU A 238 8.69 8.85 8.22
N THR A 239 9.22 9.23 9.38
CA THR A 239 9.47 8.35 10.52
C THR A 239 8.67 8.86 11.72
N ALA A 240 7.79 8.04 12.27
CA ALA A 240 6.94 8.38 13.41
C ALA A 240 7.00 7.30 14.51
N GLY A 241 7.21 7.70 15.76
CA GLY A 241 6.94 6.79 16.89
C GLY A 241 5.44 6.53 17.07
N GLY A 242 4.61 7.47 16.67
CA GLY A 242 3.15 7.38 16.59
C GLY A 242 2.65 6.95 15.21
N GLY A 243 1.54 7.54 14.76
CA GLY A 243 0.96 7.36 13.45
C GLY A 243 1.39 8.41 12.42
N ILE A 244 1.09 8.13 11.15
CA ILE A 244 1.28 9.07 10.04
C ILE A 244 -0.08 9.32 9.39
N SER A 245 -0.51 10.57 9.26
CA SER A 245 -1.85 10.91 8.76
C SER A 245 -1.88 12.12 7.83
N GLN A 246 -2.82 12.12 6.90
CA GLN A 246 -3.19 13.25 6.06
C GLN A 246 -4.55 13.82 6.47
N PHE A 247 -4.67 15.14 6.44
CA PHE A 247 -5.92 15.88 6.65
C PHE A 247 -5.97 17.08 5.67
N GLY A 248 -7.12 17.75 5.53
CA GLY A 248 -7.21 18.96 4.70
C GLY A 248 -6.85 18.70 3.23
N GLN A 249 -5.74 19.27 2.76
CA GLN A 249 -5.18 19.07 1.42
C GLN A 249 -3.87 18.25 1.44
N GLY A 250 -3.59 17.55 2.53
CA GLY A 250 -2.36 16.79 2.75
C GLY A 250 -2.12 15.75 1.66
N ALA A 251 -1.02 15.89 0.93
CA ALA A 251 -0.62 15.00 -0.16
C ALA A 251 0.91 14.98 -0.34
N VAL A 252 1.45 13.88 -0.84
CA VAL A 252 2.85 13.77 -1.31
C VAL A 252 2.84 13.72 -2.84
N VAL A 253 3.49 14.67 -3.50
CA VAL A 253 3.37 14.89 -4.96
C VAL A 253 4.75 14.97 -5.62
N GLY A 254 4.92 14.18 -6.68
CA GLY A 254 6.14 14.13 -7.50
C GLY A 254 7.19 13.13 -7.05
N ALA A 255 7.09 12.61 -5.81
CA ALA A 255 8.18 11.89 -5.17
C ALA A 255 8.56 10.59 -5.90
N ALA A 256 9.86 10.36 -6.08
CA ALA A 256 10.40 9.12 -6.62
C ALA A 256 10.09 7.92 -5.70
N LEU A 257 10.21 8.12 -4.39
CA LEU A 257 9.86 7.17 -3.35
C LEU A 257 9.16 7.90 -2.19
N LEU A 258 8.04 7.36 -1.72
CA LEU A 258 7.52 7.60 -0.37
C LEU A 258 7.92 6.41 0.52
N ALA A 259 8.76 6.67 1.53
CA ALA A 259 9.15 5.73 2.56
C ALA A 259 8.55 6.15 3.90
N ALA A 260 7.74 5.28 4.51
CA ALA A 260 7.03 5.57 5.75
C ALA A 260 7.28 4.47 6.81
N ASP A 261 7.84 4.85 7.95
CA ASP A 261 8.06 3.97 9.10
C ASP A 261 7.28 4.52 10.31
N SER A 262 6.41 3.71 10.90
CA SER A 262 5.51 4.17 11.96
C SER A 262 5.30 3.13 13.06
N GLY A 263 5.11 3.63 14.29
CA GLY A 263 4.65 2.80 15.40
C GLY A 263 3.18 2.37 15.24
N HIS A 264 2.36 3.33 14.82
CA HIS A 264 0.92 3.18 14.58
C HIS A 264 0.57 3.57 13.14
N GLY A 265 -0.68 3.31 12.72
CA GLY A 265 -1.08 3.28 11.31
C GLY A 265 -0.72 4.49 10.44
N GLN A 266 -0.73 4.25 9.13
CA GLN A 266 -0.36 5.20 8.08
C GLN A 266 -1.57 5.48 7.18
N GLN A 267 -1.97 6.74 7.05
CA GLN A 267 -3.14 7.17 6.30
C GLN A 267 -2.76 8.23 5.26
N PHE A 268 -2.35 7.77 4.08
CA PHE A 268 -2.06 8.59 2.90
C PHE A 268 -3.30 8.64 1.99
N THR A 269 -4.38 9.25 2.47
CA THR A 269 -5.70 9.29 1.81
C THR A 269 -5.92 10.50 0.89
N GLY A 270 -4.97 11.44 0.83
CA GLY A 270 -4.99 12.57 -0.08
C GLY A 270 -4.67 12.22 -1.53
N ALA A 271 -4.56 13.26 -2.37
CA ALA A 271 -4.27 13.12 -3.81
C ALA A 271 -2.78 12.87 -4.09
N ASN A 272 -2.20 11.81 -3.49
CA ASN A 272 -0.78 11.51 -3.62
C ASN A 272 -0.40 11.14 -5.06
N GLN A 273 0.83 11.47 -5.46
CA GLN A 273 1.40 11.17 -6.77
C GLN A 273 2.86 10.76 -6.59
N VAL A 274 3.07 9.52 -6.12
CA VAL A 274 4.39 8.94 -5.84
C VAL A 274 4.68 7.79 -6.80
N SER A 275 5.94 7.65 -7.21
CA SER A 275 6.34 6.62 -8.19
C SER A 275 6.61 5.27 -7.52
N SER A 276 7.16 5.28 -6.30
CA SER A 276 7.45 4.09 -5.50
C SER A 276 6.94 4.24 -4.08
N PHE A 277 6.60 3.12 -3.43
CA PHE A 277 6.15 3.10 -2.03
C PHE A 277 6.86 2.02 -1.21
N ARG A 278 7.26 2.42 0.02
CA ARG A 278 7.76 1.54 1.08
C ARG A 278 7.05 1.90 2.39
N ALA A 279 6.48 0.90 3.07
CA ALA A 279 5.89 1.09 4.39
C ALA A 279 6.33 0.03 5.40
N LEU A 280 6.57 0.47 6.63
CA LEU A 280 6.70 -0.36 7.83
C LEU A 280 5.78 0.21 8.92
N ASN A 281 4.79 -0.57 9.35
CA ASN A 281 3.97 -0.25 10.53
C ASN A 281 4.18 -1.31 11.63
N ARG A 282 4.49 -0.88 12.86
CA ARG A 282 5.12 -1.75 13.87
C ARG A 282 4.16 -2.37 14.89
N TRP A 283 3.08 -1.69 15.31
CA TRP A 283 2.27 -2.13 16.46
C TRP A 283 0.75 -2.14 16.25
N SER A 284 0.15 -1.14 15.60
CA SER A 284 -1.31 -1.09 15.40
C SER A 284 -1.74 -0.06 14.34
N GLY A 285 -3.03 0.08 14.05
CA GLY A 285 -3.56 0.86 12.94
C GLY A 285 -3.29 0.23 11.57
N ALA A 286 -4.03 0.65 10.53
CA ALA A 286 -3.88 0.14 9.15
C ALA A 286 -2.80 0.93 8.36
N VAL A 287 -2.40 0.42 7.20
CA VAL A 287 -1.64 1.18 6.19
C VAL A 287 -2.55 1.41 4.99
N GLU A 288 -2.87 2.66 4.68
CA GLU A 288 -3.69 3.05 3.54
C GLU A 288 -2.95 4.08 2.66
N LEU A 289 -2.90 3.82 1.34
CA LEU A 289 -2.35 4.72 0.34
C LEU A 289 -3.34 4.89 -0.81
N HIS A 290 -3.73 6.14 -1.09
CA HIS A 290 -4.47 6.55 -2.27
C HIS A 290 -3.51 7.32 -3.16
N ASN A 291 -3.30 6.84 -4.38
CA ASN A 291 -2.28 7.36 -5.28
C ASN A 291 -2.79 7.52 -6.73
N ALA A 292 -2.32 8.58 -7.38
CA ALA A 292 -2.77 9.06 -8.68
C ALA A 292 -1.62 9.23 -9.69
N SER A 293 -0.41 8.74 -9.39
CA SER A 293 0.70 8.75 -10.35
C SER A 293 0.41 7.81 -11.54
N PRO A 294 1.05 8.01 -12.71
CA PRO A 294 0.87 7.15 -13.88
C PRO A 294 1.18 5.67 -13.64
N LEU A 295 2.12 5.37 -12.73
CA LEU A 295 2.52 4.03 -12.32
C LEU A 295 2.97 4.09 -10.85
N LEU A 296 2.51 3.13 -10.04
CA LEU A 296 2.98 2.94 -8.67
C LEU A 296 3.73 1.61 -8.57
N THR A 297 4.98 1.65 -8.08
CA THR A 297 5.74 0.45 -7.72
C THR A 297 5.79 0.27 -6.20
N VAL A 298 5.11 -0.75 -5.69
CA VAL A 298 5.16 -1.13 -4.28
C VAL A 298 6.42 -1.98 -4.06
N LEU A 299 7.42 -1.42 -3.38
CA LEU A 299 8.71 -2.07 -3.13
C LEU A 299 8.62 -3.03 -1.94
N SER A 300 7.93 -2.63 -0.87
CA SER A 300 7.70 -3.48 0.31
C SER A 300 6.66 -2.84 1.23
N VAL A 301 5.73 -3.64 1.76
CA VAL A 301 4.82 -3.20 2.83
C VAL A 301 4.82 -4.23 3.94
N GLU A 302 5.34 -3.84 5.10
CA GLU A 302 5.34 -4.69 6.30
C GLU A 302 4.43 -4.09 7.36
N GLN A 303 3.44 -4.86 7.82
CA GLN A 303 2.45 -4.43 8.80
C GLN A 303 2.39 -5.47 9.92
N ARG A 304 3.03 -5.13 11.04
CA ARG A 304 3.21 -6.03 12.19
C ARG A 304 2.06 -5.94 13.21
N GLY A 305 1.09 -5.05 12.99
CA GLY A 305 -0.08 -4.87 13.86
C GLY A 305 -0.86 -6.16 14.11
N GLU A 306 -1.33 -6.32 15.35
CA GLU A 306 -1.90 -7.59 15.82
C GLU A 306 -3.44 -7.65 15.82
N ARG A 307 -4.16 -6.58 15.47
CA ARG A 307 -5.63 -6.59 15.44
C ARG A 307 -6.16 -6.95 14.06
N ALA A 308 -7.20 -7.78 14.00
CA ALA A 308 -7.72 -8.33 12.74
C ALA A 308 -8.38 -7.32 11.79
N ALA A 309 -8.63 -6.08 12.21
CA ALA A 309 -9.12 -5.00 11.35
C ALA A 309 -7.98 -4.16 10.73
N GLU A 310 -6.73 -4.37 11.15
CA GLU A 310 -5.57 -3.55 10.77
C GLU A 310 -4.90 -4.15 9.53
N GLY A 311 -5.35 -3.71 8.35
CA GLY A 311 -4.91 -4.23 7.06
C GLY A 311 -3.89 -3.35 6.33
N VAL A 312 -3.71 -3.69 5.05
CA VAL A 312 -3.08 -2.85 4.03
C VAL A 312 -4.11 -2.57 2.95
N ARG A 313 -4.23 -1.32 2.53
CA ARG A 313 -5.06 -0.90 1.39
C ARG A 313 -4.28 0.03 0.49
N ILE A 314 -4.07 -0.38 -0.76
CA ILE A 314 -3.44 0.44 -1.80
C ILE A 314 -4.47 0.66 -2.90
N VAL A 315 -4.88 1.91 -3.07
CA VAL A 315 -5.78 2.37 -4.13
C VAL A 315 -4.96 3.19 -5.12
N GLN A 316 -4.81 2.68 -6.33
CA GLN A 316 -4.02 3.27 -7.40
C GLN A 316 -4.94 3.62 -8.57
N GLN A 317 -4.90 4.87 -9.04
CA GLN A 317 -5.77 5.33 -10.13
C GLN A 317 -5.27 4.91 -11.53
N ARG A 318 -4.16 4.20 -11.62
CA ARG A 318 -3.53 3.75 -12.88
C ARG A 318 -2.94 2.35 -12.69
N ASP A 319 -1.84 2.03 -13.35
CA ASP A 319 -1.20 0.73 -13.20
C ASP A 319 -0.50 0.61 -11.84
N LEU A 320 -0.54 -0.59 -11.28
CA LEU A 320 0.04 -0.97 -10.00
C LEU A 320 0.99 -2.16 -10.18
N THR A 321 2.26 -1.97 -9.85
CA THR A 321 3.25 -3.05 -9.80
C THR A 321 3.61 -3.34 -8.36
N VAL A 322 3.57 -4.61 -7.94
CA VAL A 322 4.10 -5.08 -6.67
C VAL A 322 5.40 -5.82 -6.93
N ALA A 323 6.52 -5.25 -6.46
CA ALA A 323 7.87 -5.69 -6.82
C ALA A 323 8.62 -6.41 -5.68
N GLY A 324 8.06 -6.42 -4.46
CA GLY A 324 8.65 -7.08 -3.31
C GLY A 324 7.62 -7.56 -2.29
N ALA A 325 8.08 -7.94 -1.10
CA ALA A 325 7.25 -8.61 -0.11
C ALA A 325 6.20 -7.68 0.52
N GLY A 326 4.96 -8.16 0.58
CA GLY A 326 3.88 -7.62 1.40
C GLY A 326 3.51 -8.64 2.47
N VAL A 327 3.94 -8.45 3.72
CA VAL A 327 3.64 -9.38 4.82
C VAL A 327 2.96 -8.63 5.96
N THR A 328 1.74 -9.05 6.30
CA THR A 328 0.93 -8.35 7.29
C THR A 328 0.20 -9.31 8.21
N ARG A 329 0.21 -9.05 9.53
CA ARG A 329 -0.67 -9.77 10.47
C ARG A 329 -2.03 -9.05 10.58
N PRO A 330 -2.98 -9.60 11.35
CA PRO A 330 -4.12 -10.42 10.91
C PRO A 330 -5.17 -9.76 9.97
N GLY A 331 -4.97 -8.53 9.49
CA GLY A 331 -5.90 -7.83 8.60
C GLY A 331 -5.85 -8.22 7.12
N LEU A 332 -6.81 -7.71 6.36
CA LEU A 332 -6.95 -7.82 4.90
C LEU A 332 -5.81 -7.08 4.18
N ILE A 333 -5.29 -7.66 3.10
CA ILE A 333 -4.48 -6.95 2.10
C ILE A 333 -5.38 -6.66 0.89
N ALA A 334 -5.60 -5.38 0.57
CA ALA A 334 -6.37 -4.92 -0.57
C ALA A 334 -5.48 -4.12 -1.54
N LEU A 335 -5.39 -4.58 -2.79
CA LEU A 335 -4.64 -3.95 -3.88
C LEU A 335 -5.60 -3.63 -5.02
N GLN A 336 -5.88 -2.35 -5.25
CA GLN A 336 -6.95 -1.89 -6.14
C GLN A 336 -6.41 -0.95 -7.21
N ALA A 337 -6.61 -1.29 -8.48
CA ALA A 337 -6.35 -0.44 -9.65
C ALA A 337 -7.68 0.02 -10.28
N GLU A 338 -8.44 0.84 -9.56
CA GLU A 338 -9.85 1.16 -9.82
C GLU A 338 -10.09 2.68 -9.80
N ALA A 339 -10.69 3.24 -10.86
CA ALA A 339 -11.47 4.50 -10.84
C ALA A 339 -12.12 4.79 -12.22
N GLY A 340 -12.78 3.80 -12.84
CA GLY A 340 -13.85 4.05 -13.81
C GLY A 340 -13.44 4.65 -15.15
N GLY A 341 -12.29 4.25 -15.71
CA GLY A 341 -11.94 4.62 -17.09
C GLY A 341 -10.49 4.34 -17.48
N ALA A 342 -10.31 3.74 -18.66
CA ALA A 342 -9.08 3.10 -19.17
C ALA A 342 -8.72 1.78 -18.46
N ALA A 343 -8.09 0.87 -19.20
CA ALA A 343 -7.53 -0.37 -18.67
C ALA A 343 -6.38 -0.03 -17.71
N ARG A 344 -6.46 -0.56 -16.49
CA ARG A 344 -5.51 -0.34 -15.40
C ARG A 344 -5.12 -1.70 -14.87
N ALA A 345 -3.85 -2.05 -14.94
CA ALA A 345 -3.39 -3.39 -14.59
C ALA A 345 -2.85 -3.47 -13.16
N VAL A 346 -3.05 -4.62 -12.52
CA VAL A 346 -2.24 -5.01 -11.35
C VAL A 346 -1.27 -6.10 -11.77
N HIS A 347 0.02 -5.88 -11.55
CA HIS A 347 1.08 -6.85 -11.79
C HIS A 347 1.85 -7.14 -10.50
N VAL A 348 1.73 -8.36 -9.98
CA VAL A 348 2.55 -8.87 -8.88
C VAL A 348 3.70 -9.67 -9.49
N THR A 349 4.92 -9.17 -9.41
CA THR A 349 6.09 -9.76 -10.08
C THR A 349 6.56 -11.04 -9.38
N GLU A 350 7.36 -11.87 -10.07
CA GLU A 350 7.98 -13.09 -9.50
C GLU A 350 8.77 -12.86 -8.20
N ALA A 351 9.32 -11.66 -8.00
CA ALA A 351 10.06 -11.29 -6.80
C ALA A 351 9.16 -10.92 -5.62
N ALA A 352 7.87 -10.68 -5.86
CA ALA A 352 6.90 -10.33 -4.84
C ALA A 352 6.30 -11.58 -4.18
N ARG A 353 6.01 -11.45 -2.88
CA ARG A 353 5.23 -12.41 -2.10
C ARG A 353 4.23 -11.64 -1.28
N ILE A 354 2.94 -11.89 -1.49
CA ILE A 354 1.85 -11.30 -0.73
C ILE A 354 1.39 -12.34 0.28
N ALA A 355 1.53 -12.05 1.58
CA ALA A 355 1.14 -12.96 2.65
C ALA A 355 0.29 -12.24 3.70
N ALA A 356 -1.00 -12.54 3.71
CA ALA A 356 -1.93 -12.06 4.72
C ALA A 356 -1.88 -12.90 6.01
N GLY A 357 -2.28 -12.30 7.12
CA GLY A 357 -2.17 -12.93 8.44
C GLY A 357 -3.21 -14.02 8.72
N ARG A 358 -3.21 -14.52 9.97
CA ARG A 358 -4.03 -15.67 10.40
C ARG A 358 -5.53 -15.59 10.11
N THR A 359 -6.09 -14.40 10.02
CA THR A 359 -7.50 -14.12 9.67
C THR A 359 -7.63 -13.19 8.47
N GLY A 360 -6.50 -12.76 7.89
CA GLY A 360 -6.46 -11.81 6.80
C GLY A 360 -6.73 -12.50 5.48
N GLY A 361 -7.58 -11.88 4.66
CA GLY A 361 -7.70 -12.23 3.25
C GLY A 361 -6.70 -11.46 2.39
N VAL A 362 -6.67 -11.78 1.11
CA VAL A 362 -6.05 -10.94 0.08
C VAL A 362 -7.10 -10.65 -0.98
N HIS A 363 -7.25 -9.38 -1.36
CA HIS A 363 -8.11 -8.94 -2.44
C HIS A 363 -7.27 -8.14 -3.44
N VAL A 364 -7.25 -8.58 -4.69
CA VAL A 364 -6.58 -7.92 -5.81
C VAL A 364 -7.62 -7.59 -6.87
N SER A 365 -7.72 -6.33 -7.26
CA SER A 365 -8.78 -5.84 -8.15
C SER A 365 -8.25 -4.81 -9.15
N ALA A 366 -8.74 -4.88 -10.39
CA ALA A 366 -8.29 -4.03 -11.48
C ALA A 366 -9.40 -3.73 -12.50
N ASP A 367 -9.52 -2.48 -12.97
CA ASP A 367 -10.38 -2.13 -14.11
C ASP A 367 -9.88 -2.80 -15.43
N GLY A 368 -8.57 -3.08 -15.52
CA GLY A 368 -7.93 -3.85 -16.59
C GLY A 368 -7.64 -5.30 -16.20
N SER A 369 -6.49 -5.83 -16.61
CA SER A 369 -6.07 -7.21 -16.32
C SER A 369 -5.31 -7.34 -14.98
N VAL A 370 -5.40 -8.50 -14.34
CA VAL A 370 -4.54 -8.86 -13.19
C VAL A 370 -3.57 -9.96 -13.60
N THR A 371 -2.28 -9.77 -13.30
CA THR A 371 -1.25 -10.80 -13.41
C THR A 371 -0.57 -11.02 -12.07
N LEU A 372 -0.60 -12.27 -11.60
CA LEU A 372 0.08 -12.73 -10.39
C LEU A 372 1.21 -13.68 -10.81
N ASP A 373 2.43 -13.17 -10.98
CA ASP A 373 3.62 -14.01 -11.20
C ASP A 373 4.32 -14.34 -9.87
N GLY A 374 4.18 -13.47 -8.85
CA GLY A 374 4.57 -13.72 -7.47
C GLY A 374 3.57 -14.56 -6.68
N ALA A 375 4.01 -15.16 -5.57
CA ALA A 375 3.18 -16.01 -4.73
C ALA A 375 2.18 -15.20 -3.86
N VAL A 376 0.96 -15.71 -3.69
CA VAL A 376 -0.10 -15.08 -2.89
C VAL A 376 -0.67 -16.07 -1.87
N GLU A 377 -0.49 -15.76 -0.59
CA GLU A 377 -0.83 -16.61 0.54
C GLU A 377 -1.81 -15.91 1.49
N GLY A 378 -2.99 -16.50 1.66
CA GLY A 378 -3.83 -16.30 2.84
C GLY A 378 -3.57 -17.41 3.85
N VAL A 379 -3.93 -17.19 5.12
CA VAL A 379 -3.94 -18.28 6.11
C VAL A 379 -5.35 -18.83 6.27
N ARG A 380 -6.31 -18.03 6.75
CA ARG A 380 -7.73 -18.42 6.84
C ARG A 380 -8.70 -17.44 6.16
N GLY A 381 -8.22 -16.28 5.75
CA GLY A 381 -9.05 -15.32 5.02
C GLY A 381 -9.23 -15.75 3.56
N ALA A 382 -10.33 -15.30 2.96
CA ALA A 382 -10.57 -15.54 1.54
C ALA A 382 -9.53 -14.83 0.66
N LEU A 383 -9.28 -15.42 -0.51
CA LEU A 383 -8.38 -14.91 -1.53
C LEU A 383 -9.21 -14.57 -2.78
N SER A 384 -9.28 -13.28 -3.11
CA SER A 384 -10.13 -12.76 -4.19
C SER A 384 -9.27 -12.03 -5.23
N VAL A 385 -9.44 -12.39 -6.49
CA VAL A 385 -8.83 -11.72 -7.64
C VAL A 385 -9.92 -11.38 -8.64
N THR A 386 -10.04 -10.10 -9.00
CA THR A 386 -11.05 -9.61 -9.94
C THR A 386 -10.39 -8.70 -10.99
N ALA A 387 -10.71 -8.91 -12.27
CA ALA A 387 -10.23 -8.09 -13.37
C ALA A 387 -11.37 -7.75 -14.33
N GLY A 388 -11.43 -6.51 -14.80
CA GLY A 388 -12.26 -6.14 -15.96
C GLY A 388 -11.72 -6.73 -17.28
N GLY A 389 -10.44 -7.07 -17.32
CA GLY A 389 -9.78 -7.83 -18.39
C GLY A 389 -9.45 -9.27 -17.99
N ASP A 390 -8.29 -9.75 -18.44
CA ASP A 390 -7.80 -11.11 -18.16
C ASP A 390 -7.30 -11.25 -16.70
N VAL A 391 -7.42 -12.45 -16.13
CA VAL A 391 -6.69 -12.86 -14.91
C VAL A 391 -5.68 -13.95 -15.26
N ALA A 392 -4.41 -13.76 -14.91
CA ALA A 392 -3.36 -14.76 -15.06
C ALA A 392 -2.68 -15.06 -13.71
N VAL A 393 -2.71 -16.33 -13.30
CA VAL A 393 -2.08 -16.85 -12.08
C VAL A 393 -0.87 -17.70 -12.48
N ARG A 394 0.34 -17.13 -12.42
CA ARG A 394 1.63 -17.81 -12.70
C ARG A 394 2.46 -18.05 -11.44
N GLY A 395 2.26 -17.27 -10.39
CA GLY A 395 2.71 -17.57 -9.04
C GLY A 395 1.67 -18.40 -8.28
N GLY A 396 2.12 -19.24 -7.35
CA GLY A 396 1.22 -20.10 -6.57
C GLY A 396 0.30 -19.30 -5.64
N MET A 397 -0.94 -19.75 -5.52
CA MET A 397 -1.97 -19.18 -4.63
C MET A 397 -2.39 -20.22 -3.58
N ALA A 398 -2.46 -19.84 -2.30
CA ALA A 398 -2.88 -20.75 -1.24
C ALA A 398 -3.62 -20.03 -0.10
N THR A 399 -4.67 -20.65 0.45
CA THR A 399 -5.30 -20.26 1.73
C THR A 399 -6.09 -21.44 2.30
N ASP A 400 -6.40 -21.46 3.60
CA ASP A 400 -7.43 -22.36 4.14
C ASP A 400 -8.84 -21.90 3.75
N GLY A 401 -9.05 -20.60 3.50
CA GLY A 401 -10.34 -20.01 3.15
C GLY A 401 -10.76 -20.23 1.68
N ASP A 402 -11.78 -19.50 1.24
CA ASP A 402 -12.26 -19.57 -0.15
C ASP A 402 -11.30 -18.87 -1.13
N VAL A 403 -11.26 -19.34 -2.37
CA VAL A 403 -10.58 -18.65 -3.49
C VAL A 403 -11.59 -18.25 -4.56
N THR A 404 -11.62 -16.97 -4.91
CA THR A 404 -12.44 -16.43 -6.00
C THR A 404 -11.56 -15.78 -7.05
N LEU A 405 -11.66 -16.24 -8.29
CA LEU A 405 -11.00 -15.67 -9.47
C LEU A 405 -12.09 -15.22 -10.45
N ALA A 406 -12.08 -13.96 -10.88
CA ALA A 406 -13.08 -13.41 -11.79
C ALA A 406 -12.41 -12.54 -12.88
N ALA A 407 -12.66 -12.86 -14.15
CA ALA A 407 -12.14 -12.12 -15.31
C ALA A 407 -13.28 -11.67 -16.24
N GLY A 408 -13.28 -10.40 -16.66
CA GLY A 408 -14.08 -9.92 -17.80
C GLY A 408 -13.50 -10.32 -19.17
N GLY A 409 -12.26 -10.83 -19.18
CA GLY A 409 -11.63 -11.53 -20.29
C GLY A 409 -11.48 -13.02 -20.01
N HIS A 410 -10.29 -13.57 -20.30
CA HIS A 410 -9.95 -14.97 -20.02
C HIS A 410 -9.34 -15.13 -18.61
N LEU A 411 -9.55 -16.30 -18.01
CA LEU A 411 -8.90 -16.71 -16.76
C LEU A 411 -7.89 -17.83 -17.04
N ARG A 412 -6.62 -17.61 -16.69
CA ARG A 412 -5.52 -18.58 -16.89
C ARG A 412 -4.87 -18.94 -15.56
N VAL A 413 -5.09 -20.17 -15.10
CA VAL A 413 -4.45 -20.74 -13.90
C VAL A 413 -3.24 -21.57 -14.33
N LEU A 414 -2.09 -20.92 -14.39
CA LEU A 414 -0.84 -21.48 -14.91
C LEU A 414 0.05 -22.10 -13.82
N SER A 415 -0.25 -21.82 -12.56
CA SER A 415 0.39 -22.38 -11.35
C SER A 415 -0.66 -22.85 -10.34
N ASP A 416 -0.20 -23.52 -9.29
CA ASP A 416 -1.07 -24.12 -8.27
C ASP A 416 -1.94 -23.10 -7.53
N VAL A 417 -3.25 -23.37 -7.44
CA VAL A 417 -4.22 -22.67 -6.60
C VAL A 417 -4.78 -23.65 -5.56
N ARG A 418 -4.72 -23.31 -4.27
CA ARG A 418 -5.12 -24.19 -3.15
C ARG A 418 -6.08 -23.51 -2.17
N ALA A 419 -7.22 -24.14 -1.90
CA ALA A 419 -8.17 -23.83 -0.83
C ALA A 419 -8.25 -25.01 0.15
N THR A 420 -7.54 -24.97 1.29
CA THR A 420 -7.42 -26.13 2.19
C THR A 420 -8.73 -26.55 2.83
N THR A 421 -9.64 -25.60 3.10
CA THR A 421 -10.95 -25.86 3.72
C THR A 421 -12.12 -25.17 3.01
N GLY A 422 -11.86 -24.11 2.25
CA GLY A 422 -12.87 -23.36 1.50
C GLY A 422 -13.20 -23.92 0.12
N ASP A 423 -14.11 -23.21 -0.55
CA ASP A 423 -14.53 -23.45 -1.93
C ASP A 423 -13.62 -22.69 -2.91
N VAL A 424 -13.61 -23.10 -4.18
CA VAL A 424 -12.96 -22.35 -5.27
C VAL A 424 -13.97 -21.98 -6.34
N THR A 425 -14.08 -20.69 -6.66
CA THR A 425 -14.88 -20.17 -7.76
C THR A 425 -13.98 -19.49 -8.79
N ALA A 426 -14.03 -19.96 -10.03
CA ALA A 426 -13.23 -19.45 -11.14
C ALA A 426 -14.16 -19.08 -12.29
N ARG A 427 -14.37 -17.78 -12.50
CA ARG A 427 -15.26 -17.22 -13.53
C ARG A 427 -14.47 -16.43 -14.58
N ALA A 428 -14.83 -16.62 -15.84
CA ALA A 428 -14.40 -15.78 -16.95
C ALA A 428 -15.57 -15.50 -17.90
N ASP A 429 -15.68 -14.28 -18.42
CA ASP A 429 -16.58 -14.00 -19.55
C ASP A 429 -16.00 -14.57 -20.87
N GLY A 430 -14.69 -14.84 -20.92
CA GLY A 430 -14.02 -15.66 -21.93
C GLY A 430 -13.78 -17.10 -21.47
N ASP A 431 -12.63 -17.67 -21.85
CA ASP A 431 -12.25 -19.05 -21.49
C ASP A 431 -11.68 -19.16 -20.06
N VAL A 432 -11.83 -20.34 -19.45
CA VAL A 432 -11.09 -20.75 -18.24
C VAL A 432 -10.07 -21.83 -18.63
N GLU A 433 -8.79 -21.47 -18.61
CA GLU A 433 -7.66 -22.36 -18.91
C GLU A 433 -6.93 -22.77 -17.62
N LEU A 434 -6.82 -24.07 -17.36
CA LEU A 434 -6.11 -24.63 -16.20
C LEU A 434 -4.86 -25.40 -16.68
N ALA A 435 -3.66 -24.86 -16.43
CA ALA A 435 -2.39 -25.57 -16.65
C ALA A 435 -1.71 -26.06 -15.36
N GLY A 436 -2.00 -25.40 -14.23
CA GLY A 436 -1.54 -25.79 -12.90
C GLY A 436 -2.51 -26.70 -12.14
N LEU A 437 -2.21 -26.95 -10.87
CA LEU A 437 -3.12 -27.63 -9.94
C LEU A 437 -4.25 -26.72 -9.46
N LEU A 438 -5.48 -27.22 -9.40
CA LEU A 438 -6.57 -26.61 -8.63
C LEU A 438 -6.96 -27.58 -7.51
N ALA A 439 -6.62 -27.26 -6.26
CA ALA A 439 -6.93 -28.12 -5.11
C ALA A 439 -7.91 -27.43 -4.16
N ALA A 440 -9.03 -28.09 -3.86
CA ALA A 440 -10.02 -27.60 -2.90
C ALA A 440 -10.66 -28.79 -2.19
N THR A 441 -10.84 -28.75 -0.87
CA THR A 441 -11.68 -29.76 -0.19
C THR A 441 -13.17 -29.42 -0.27
N GLY A 442 -13.47 -28.14 -0.52
CA GLY A 442 -14.81 -27.64 -0.78
C GLY A 442 -15.35 -28.01 -2.16
N ALA A 443 -16.34 -27.24 -2.60
CA ALA A 443 -16.81 -27.24 -3.97
C ALA A 443 -15.85 -26.46 -4.88
N VAL A 444 -15.78 -26.87 -6.14
CA VAL A 444 -15.13 -26.12 -7.23
C VAL A 444 -16.19 -25.74 -8.24
N THR A 445 -16.33 -24.45 -8.53
CA THR A 445 -17.20 -23.93 -9.59
C THR A 445 -16.35 -23.26 -10.65
N LEU A 446 -16.43 -23.77 -11.89
CA LEU A 446 -15.83 -23.19 -13.08
C LEU A 446 -16.94 -22.63 -13.96
N ASP A 447 -16.84 -21.37 -14.37
CA ASP A 447 -17.90 -20.65 -15.08
C ASP A 447 -17.31 -19.81 -16.21
N ALA A 448 -17.37 -20.32 -17.44
CA ALA A 448 -16.80 -19.69 -18.63
C ALA A 448 -17.90 -19.22 -19.61
N GLY A 449 -17.79 -17.99 -20.10
CA GLY A 449 -18.50 -17.55 -21.29
C GLY A 449 -17.93 -18.16 -22.60
N GLY A 450 -16.72 -18.72 -22.54
CA GLY A 450 -16.10 -19.54 -23.57
C GLY A 450 -16.05 -21.02 -23.21
N ALA A 451 -14.87 -21.63 -23.33
CA ALA A 451 -14.58 -23.01 -23.00
C ALA A 451 -13.92 -23.14 -21.62
N VAL A 452 -14.06 -24.31 -20.99
CA VAL A 452 -13.27 -24.68 -19.80
C VAL A 452 -12.31 -25.80 -20.19
N ALA A 453 -11.00 -25.57 -20.16
CA ALA A 453 -10.02 -26.52 -20.68
C ALA A 453 -8.79 -26.68 -19.79
N HIS A 454 -8.32 -27.92 -19.66
CA HIS A 454 -6.96 -28.18 -19.20
C HIS A 454 -5.94 -27.94 -20.32
N GLN A 455 -4.79 -27.41 -19.93
CA GLN A 455 -3.58 -27.33 -20.74
C GLN A 455 -2.46 -28.10 -20.02
N GLY A 456 -1.55 -28.75 -20.75
CA GLY A 456 -0.40 -29.44 -20.14
C GLY A 456 -0.79 -30.43 -19.03
N GLU A 457 -0.29 -30.18 -17.80
CA GLU A 457 -0.48 -31.04 -16.61
C GLU A 457 -1.68 -30.64 -15.72
N GLY A 458 -2.54 -29.74 -16.19
CA GLY A 458 -3.67 -29.20 -15.43
C GLY A 458 -4.58 -30.28 -14.85
N ARG A 459 -4.98 -30.12 -13.58
CA ARG A 459 -5.87 -31.04 -12.86
C ARG A 459 -6.55 -30.40 -11.65
N ILE A 460 -7.75 -30.88 -11.34
CA ILE A 460 -8.57 -30.47 -10.20
C ILE A 460 -8.60 -31.62 -9.18
N VAL A 461 -8.22 -31.40 -7.93
CA VAL A 461 -8.09 -32.49 -6.94
C VAL A 461 -8.73 -32.20 -5.57
N GLY A 462 -9.07 -33.27 -4.86
CA GLY A 462 -9.61 -33.23 -3.50
C GLY A 462 -11.05 -32.73 -3.36
N THR A 463 -11.72 -32.39 -4.47
CA THR A 463 -12.99 -31.65 -4.42
C THR A 463 -14.19 -32.54 -4.14
N ARG A 464 -15.02 -32.07 -3.20
CA ARG A 464 -16.29 -32.71 -2.84
C ARG A 464 -17.35 -32.58 -3.94
N SER A 465 -17.29 -31.53 -4.76
CA SER A 465 -18.22 -31.32 -5.87
C SER A 465 -17.63 -30.36 -6.89
N LEU A 466 -17.48 -30.81 -8.13
CA LEU A 466 -17.06 -30.00 -9.27
C LEU A 466 -18.29 -29.64 -10.12
N THR A 467 -18.53 -28.35 -10.32
CA THR A 467 -19.58 -27.80 -11.18
C THR A 467 -18.95 -26.98 -12.30
N VAL A 468 -19.33 -27.23 -13.56
CA VAL A 468 -18.69 -26.61 -14.73
C VAL A 468 -19.72 -26.06 -15.71
N TYR A 469 -19.66 -24.75 -15.97
CA TYR A 469 -20.48 -24.04 -16.94
C TYR A 469 -19.62 -23.54 -18.12
N SER A 470 -20.12 -23.69 -19.34
CA SER A 470 -19.44 -23.25 -20.57
C SER A 470 -20.41 -22.96 -21.73
N VAL A 471 -19.88 -22.33 -22.78
CA VAL A 471 -20.57 -22.11 -24.06
C VAL A 471 -19.92 -22.87 -25.21
N SER A 472 -18.58 -23.03 -25.22
CA SER A 472 -17.83 -23.63 -26.34
C SER A 472 -17.08 -24.92 -25.98
N GLY A 473 -17.58 -25.67 -24.99
CA GLY A 473 -17.10 -27.01 -24.61
C GLY A 473 -16.32 -27.06 -23.30
N GLN A 474 -16.07 -28.29 -22.84
CA GLN A 474 -15.35 -28.59 -21.60
C GLN A 474 -14.33 -29.70 -21.85
N ARG A 475 -13.04 -29.46 -21.58
CA ARG A 475 -11.98 -30.45 -21.81
C ARG A 475 -11.07 -30.58 -20.60
N LEU A 476 -11.55 -31.31 -19.60
CA LEU A 476 -10.92 -31.56 -18.32
C LEU A 476 -10.24 -32.94 -18.34
N THR A 477 -9.21 -33.10 -19.17
CA THR A 477 -8.59 -34.41 -19.48
C THR A 477 -7.45 -34.84 -18.56
N GLY A 478 -7.09 -34.03 -17.57
CA GLY A 478 -6.09 -34.38 -16.56
C GLY A 478 -6.59 -35.46 -15.59
N ALA A 479 -5.72 -35.92 -14.70
CA ALA A 479 -6.10 -36.82 -13.61
C ALA A 479 -6.82 -36.02 -12.51
N ASN A 480 -8.12 -35.78 -12.68
CA ASN A 480 -8.94 -35.09 -11.68
C ASN A 480 -9.30 -36.02 -10.52
N GLU A 481 -9.58 -35.46 -9.35
CA GLU A 481 -10.12 -36.16 -8.18
C GLU A 481 -11.33 -35.38 -7.63
N ALA A 482 -12.45 -35.47 -8.35
CA ALA A 482 -13.75 -35.00 -7.89
C ALA A 482 -14.60 -36.18 -7.40
N ALA A 483 -15.25 -36.02 -6.26
CA ALA A 483 -16.20 -37.01 -5.74
C ALA A 483 -17.58 -36.92 -6.40
N ARG A 484 -18.01 -35.71 -6.80
CA ARG A 484 -19.28 -35.44 -7.49
C ARG A 484 -19.06 -34.46 -8.64
N PHE A 485 -19.72 -34.67 -9.77
CA PHE A 485 -19.55 -33.86 -10.98
C PHE A 485 -20.89 -33.42 -11.58
N GLN A 486 -21.01 -32.13 -11.89
CA GLN A 486 -22.12 -31.53 -12.62
C GLN A 486 -21.58 -30.65 -13.76
N ALA A 487 -22.17 -30.74 -14.96
CA ALA A 487 -21.75 -29.94 -16.11
C ALA A 487 -22.91 -29.40 -16.94
N VAL A 488 -22.74 -28.19 -17.47
CA VAL A 488 -23.64 -27.56 -18.45
C VAL A 488 -22.80 -26.90 -19.53
N ASN A 489 -22.94 -27.34 -20.78
CA ASN A 489 -22.42 -26.65 -21.95
C ASN A 489 -23.57 -26.23 -22.87
N THR A 490 -23.68 -24.92 -23.13
CA THR A 490 -24.86 -24.31 -23.75
C THR A 490 -24.76 -24.10 -25.26
N GLY A 491 -23.56 -24.20 -25.83
CA GLY A 491 -23.31 -24.08 -27.27
C GLY A 491 -22.71 -25.35 -27.86
N GLN A 492 -21.64 -25.20 -28.64
CA GLN A 492 -20.96 -26.29 -29.34
C GLN A 492 -19.76 -26.80 -28.53
N GLY A 493 -19.10 -27.85 -29.01
CA GLY A 493 -17.89 -28.41 -28.39
C GLY A 493 -18.19 -29.42 -27.28
N ASP A 494 -17.43 -30.51 -27.24
CA ASP A 494 -17.70 -31.65 -26.38
C ASP A 494 -17.52 -31.35 -24.89
N ILE A 495 -18.21 -32.13 -24.04
CA ILE A 495 -17.88 -32.25 -22.61
C ILE A 495 -17.02 -33.50 -22.44
N VAL A 496 -15.75 -33.34 -22.09
CA VAL A 496 -14.79 -34.41 -21.84
C VAL A 496 -14.21 -34.27 -20.44
N PHE A 497 -14.47 -35.25 -19.57
CA PHE A 497 -13.99 -35.26 -18.18
C PHE A 497 -13.32 -36.59 -17.86
N ASN A 498 -12.06 -36.54 -17.45
CA ASN A 498 -11.30 -37.68 -16.95
C ASN A 498 -11.12 -37.54 -15.43
N ASN A 499 -11.36 -38.60 -14.67
CA ASN A 499 -11.32 -38.59 -13.20
C ASN A 499 -10.63 -39.86 -12.67
N ALA A 500 -10.04 -39.75 -11.49
CA ALA A 500 -9.24 -40.79 -10.82
C ALA A 500 -9.71 -41.05 -9.37
N ALA A 501 -10.86 -40.49 -8.97
CA ALA A 501 -11.44 -40.77 -7.65
C ALA A 501 -11.92 -42.23 -7.55
N ALA A 502 -11.90 -42.80 -6.34
CA ALA A 502 -12.32 -44.17 -6.08
C ALA A 502 -13.80 -44.43 -6.42
N GLU A 503 -14.65 -43.41 -6.30
CA GLU A 503 -16.02 -43.37 -6.80
C GLU A 503 -16.29 -41.95 -7.35
N LEU A 504 -17.00 -41.85 -8.47
CA LEU A 504 -17.50 -40.59 -9.04
C LEU A 504 -19.02 -40.61 -9.11
N ASP A 505 -19.66 -39.63 -8.48
CA ASP A 505 -21.09 -39.39 -8.57
C ASP A 505 -21.41 -38.32 -9.65
N VAL A 506 -21.96 -38.77 -10.77
CA VAL A 506 -22.44 -37.90 -11.85
C VAL A 506 -23.81 -37.34 -11.47
N ALA A 507 -23.79 -36.11 -10.98
CA ALA A 507 -24.93 -35.34 -10.50
C ALA A 507 -25.90 -34.88 -11.60
N GLY A 508 -25.37 -34.72 -12.81
CA GLY A 508 -26.12 -34.35 -14.01
C GLY A 508 -25.24 -33.64 -15.03
N VAL A 509 -25.50 -33.89 -16.31
CA VAL A 509 -24.82 -33.25 -17.44
C VAL A 509 -25.85 -32.80 -18.46
N GLN A 510 -25.73 -31.55 -18.91
CA GLN A 510 -26.55 -30.98 -19.99
C GLN A 510 -25.63 -30.45 -21.10
N GLN A 511 -25.72 -31.07 -22.27
CA GLN A 511 -24.94 -30.71 -23.45
C GLN A 511 -25.87 -30.32 -24.61
N ALA A 512 -25.76 -29.09 -25.09
CA ALA A 512 -26.58 -28.57 -26.19
C ALA A 512 -26.03 -28.94 -27.58
N GLY A 513 -24.70 -28.97 -27.76
CA GLY A 513 -24.06 -29.25 -29.04
C GLY A 513 -22.68 -29.88 -28.87
N GLY A 514 -22.48 -31.03 -29.51
CA GLY A 514 -21.32 -31.91 -29.28
C GLY A 514 -21.68 -33.12 -28.43
N GLY A 515 -20.68 -33.97 -28.18
CA GLY A 515 -20.81 -35.18 -27.37
C GLY A 515 -20.50 -34.96 -25.89
N VAL A 516 -20.67 -36.04 -25.11
CA VAL A 516 -20.30 -36.16 -23.70
C VAL A 516 -19.45 -37.41 -23.52
N ARG A 517 -18.24 -37.28 -22.96
CA ARG A 517 -17.35 -38.39 -22.61
C ARG A 517 -16.85 -38.23 -21.18
N LEU A 518 -17.41 -39.04 -20.28
CA LEU A 518 -17.02 -39.11 -18.87
C LEU A 518 -16.25 -40.41 -18.63
N GLU A 519 -15.10 -40.32 -17.99
CA GLU A 519 -14.29 -41.49 -17.61
C GLU A 519 -13.80 -41.34 -16.16
N ASN A 520 -14.08 -42.33 -15.31
CA ASN A 520 -13.48 -42.45 -13.99
C ASN A 520 -12.64 -43.73 -13.90
N GLN A 521 -11.50 -43.70 -13.20
CA GLN A 521 -10.73 -44.92 -12.91
C GLN A 521 -11.43 -45.82 -11.87
N GLY A 522 -12.08 -45.21 -10.88
CA GLY A 522 -12.86 -45.91 -9.87
C GLY A 522 -14.28 -46.26 -10.33
N ASP A 523 -15.15 -46.53 -9.36
CA ASP A 523 -16.59 -46.78 -9.62
C ASP A 523 -17.26 -45.51 -10.19
N VAL A 524 -18.34 -45.68 -10.96
CA VAL A 524 -19.21 -44.57 -11.38
C VAL A 524 -20.64 -44.81 -10.91
N LEU A 525 -21.16 -43.82 -10.18
CA LEU A 525 -22.56 -43.64 -9.83
C LEU A 525 -23.16 -42.57 -10.75
N ILE A 526 -24.29 -42.86 -11.38
CA ILE A 526 -25.08 -41.86 -12.11
C ILE A 526 -26.31 -41.57 -11.26
N SER A 527 -26.38 -40.38 -10.66
CA SER A 527 -27.49 -39.92 -9.80
C SER A 527 -28.39 -38.87 -10.44
N GLY A 528 -27.97 -38.26 -11.55
CA GLY A 528 -28.79 -37.37 -12.39
C GLY A 528 -28.66 -37.65 -13.89
N ALA A 529 -29.47 -36.97 -14.70
CA ALA A 529 -29.53 -37.16 -16.15
C ALA A 529 -28.26 -36.69 -16.88
N VAL A 530 -27.88 -37.37 -17.95
CA VAL A 530 -26.68 -37.10 -18.76
C VAL A 530 -27.10 -36.95 -20.22
N ALA A 531 -27.56 -35.77 -20.60
CA ALA A 531 -28.17 -35.50 -21.90
C ALA A 531 -27.24 -34.77 -22.87
N ALA A 532 -27.24 -35.18 -24.14
CA ALA A 532 -26.51 -34.54 -25.24
C ALA A 532 -27.39 -34.42 -26.49
N GLN A 533 -27.90 -33.22 -26.77
CA GLN A 533 -28.94 -33.03 -27.80
C GLN A 533 -28.51 -33.42 -29.22
N ASN A 534 -27.21 -33.36 -29.55
CA ASN A 534 -26.70 -33.50 -30.91
C ASN A 534 -25.41 -34.34 -31.00
N GLY A 535 -25.15 -35.24 -30.04
CA GLY A 535 -23.90 -35.99 -30.00
C GLY A 535 -23.97 -37.29 -29.19
N ASP A 536 -22.87 -38.03 -29.22
CA ASP A 536 -22.71 -39.29 -28.50
C ASP A 536 -22.60 -39.05 -26.98
N VAL A 537 -23.10 -39.98 -26.17
CA VAL A 537 -22.92 -39.99 -24.71
C VAL A 537 -22.13 -41.24 -24.32
N ALA A 538 -20.97 -41.07 -23.69
CA ALA A 538 -20.12 -42.14 -23.20
C ALA A 538 -19.81 -41.97 -21.71
N VAL A 539 -20.14 -42.96 -20.89
CA VAL A 539 -19.81 -43.00 -19.45
C VAL A 539 -19.03 -44.28 -19.14
N LEU A 540 -17.79 -44.12 -18.66
CA LEU A 540 -16.78 -45.17 -18.57
C LEU A 540 -16.26 -45.31 -17.13
N ALA A 541 -16.15 -46.54 -16.63
CA ALA A 541 -15.50 -46.90 -15.36
C ALA A 541 -14.32 -47.85 -15.61
N ALA A 542 -13.11 -47.31 -15.55
CA ALA A 542 -11.86 -47.91 -16.01
C ALA A 542 -11.04 -48.49 -14.84
N GLY A 543 -11.56 -49.54 -14.22
CA GLY A 543 -10.97 -50.22 -13.07
C GLY A 543 -11.99 -50.55 -11.97
N GLY A 544 -13.08 -49.78 -11.90
CA GLY A 544 -14.23 -50.02 -11.02
C GLY A 544 -15.40 -50.78 -11.66
N GLY A 545 -16.47 -50.89 -10.90
CA GLY A 545 -17.80 -51.22 -11.39
C GLY A 545 -18.67 -49.98 -11.63
N GLN A 546 -19.74 -50.12 -12.41
CA GLN A 546 -20.77 -49.08 -12.55
C GLN A 546 -22.02 -49.42 -11.74
N ARG A 547 -22.56 -48.41 -11.04
CA ARG A 547 -23.78 -48.48 -10.23
C ARG A 547 -24.72 -47.34 -10.63
N GLY A 548 -25.47 -47.51 -11.72
CA GLY A 548 -26.50 -46.53 -12.12
C GLY A 548 -27.71 -46.59 -11.20
N ARG A 549 -28.01 -45.50 -10.47
CA ARG A 549 -29.18 -45.40 -9.58
C ARG A 549 -29.88 -44.04 -9.68
N GLY A 550 -31.03 -44.04 -10.34
CA GLY A 550 -31.87 -42.87 -10.58
C GLY A 550 -32.23 -42.77 -12.06
N ASP A 551 -33.22 -41.95 -12.40
CA ASP A 551 -33.84 -41.83 -13.74
C ASP A 551 -32.94 -41.12 -14.77
N GLY A 552 -31.64 -41.42 -14.75
CA GLY A 552 -30.60 -40.79 -15.54
C GLY A 552 -30.63 -41.21 -17.01
N SER A 553 -31.65 -40.74 -17.74
CA SER A 553 -31.75 -40.92 -19.19
C SER A 553 -30.52 -40.33 -19.88
N THR A 554 -29.75 -41.19 -20.57
CA THR A 554 -28.61 -40.78 -21.39
C THR A 554 -29.07 -40.34 -22.78
N THR A 555 -29.95 -39.34 -22.85
CA THR A 555 -30.54 -38.86 -24.11
C THR A 555 -29.48 -38.23 -25.02
N GLY A 556 -28.87 -39.07 -25.84
CA GLY A 556 -28.18 -38.68 -27.05
C GLY A 556 -29.13 -38.65 -28.25
N GLN A 557 -28.83 -37.79 -29.23
CA GLN A 557 -29.17 -38.07 -30.63
C GLN A 557 -28.01 -38.75 -31.40
N GLY A 558 -26.80 -38.76 -30.84
CA GLY A 558 -25.72 -39.67 -31.25
C GLY A 558 -25.88 -41.05 -30.64
N SER A 559 -24.82 -41.86 -30.57
CA SER A 559 -24.81 -43.17 -29.91
C SER A 559 -24.59 -43.05 -28.39
N GLY A 560 -25.20 -43.95 -27.61
CA GLY A 560 -25.09 -44.02 -26.15
C GLY A 560 -24.24 -45.22 -25.72
N THR A 561 -23.20 -45.01 -24.93
CA THR A 561 -22.31 -46.06 -24.41
C THR A 561 -22.17 -45.94 -22.90
N VAL A 562 -22.43 -47.03 -22.19
CA VAL A 562 -22.19 -47.14 -20.74
C VAL A 562 -21.37 -48.40 -20.49
N ALA A 563 -20.13 -48.26 -20.02
CA ALA A 563 -19.21 -49.39 -19.91
C ALA A 563 -18.39 -49.42 -18.61
N ALA A 564 -18.32 -50.61 -18.00
CA ALA A 564 -17.50 -50.93 -16.85
C ALA A 564 -16.47 -52.00 -17.22
N ASP A 565 -15.24 -51.86 -16.71
CA ASP A 565 -14.25 -52.93 -16.85
C ASP A 565 -14.53 -54.11 -15.91
N LEU A 566 -15.17 -53.88 -14.75
CA LEU A 566 -15.56 -54.96 -13.82
C LEU A 566 -17.03 -55.38 -14.00
N ALA A 567 -17.94 -54.89 -13.16
CA ALA A 567 -19.37 -55.24 -13.17
C ALA A 567 -20.24 -53.99 -13.38
N MET A 568 -21.44 -54.15 -13.92
CA MET A 568 -22.39 -53.06 -14.14
C MET A 568 -23.76 -53.42 -13.57
N THR A 569 -24.32 -52.55 -12.73
CA THR A 569 -25.71 -52.61 -12.30
C THR A 569 -26.43 -51.34 -12.72
N LEU A 570 -27.41 -51.47 -13.62
CA LEU A 570 -28.27 -50.40 -14.08
C LEU A 570 -29.67 -50.56 -13.46
N THR A 571 -30.08 -49.60 -12.64
CA THR A 571 -31.43 -49.57 -12.02
C THR A 571 -32.33 -48.45 -12.53
N GLY A 572 -31.77 -47.50 -13.28
CA GLY A 572 -32.51 -46.47 -14.01
C GLY A 572 -32.66 -46.78 -15.49
N THR A 573 -33.18 -45.81 -16.23
CA THR A 573 -33.49 -45.94 -17.66
C THR A 573 -32.39 -45.33 -18.54
N VAL A 574 -32.02 -46.02 -19.62
CA VAL A 574 -31.08 -45.57 -20.67
C VAL A 574 -31.85 -45.44 -21.99
N GLN A 575 -31.98 -44.23 -22.54
CA GLN A 575 -32.72 -43.98 -23.79
C GLN A 575 -31.87 -43.23 -24.81
N ASN A 576 -32.02 -43.59 -26.08
CA ASN A 576 -31.41 -42.91 -27.21
C ASN A 576 -32.48 -42.59 -28.27
N GLU A 577 -32.48 -41.37 -28.80
CA GLU A 577 -33.47 -40.92 -29.79
C GLU A 577 -33.11 -41.31 -31.22
N SER A 578 -31.84 -41.53 -31.54
CA SER A 578 -31.44 -41.85 -32.94
C SER A 578 -30.19 -42.71 -33.14
N GLY A 579 -29.31 -42.86 -32.15
CA GLY A 579 -28.14 -43.75 -32.24
C GLY A 579 -28.34 -45.10 -31.55
N ALA A 580 -27.34 -45.99 -31.67
CA ALA A 580 -27.34 -47.25 -30.94
C ALA A 580 -27.13 -47.00 -29.43
N VAL A 581 -27.55 -47.95 -28.60
CA VAL A 581 -27.15 -48.07 -27.19
C VAL A 581 -26.18 -49.23 -27.06
N SER A 582 -25.12 -49.08 -26.26
CA SER A 582 -24.18 -50.15 -25.95
C SER A 582 -23.89 -50.21 -24.45
N LEU A 583 -24.18 -51.36 -23.83
CA LEU A 583 -23.91 -51.64 -22.43
C LEU A 583 -22.84 -52.73 -22.32
N ALA A 584 -21.74 -52.47 -21.63
CA ALA A 584 -20.63 -53.41 -21.53
C ALA A 584 -20.12 -53.58 -20.08
N ALA A 585 -20.01 -54.83 -19.62
CA ALA A 585 -19.27 -55.21 -18.41
C ALA A 585 -18.20 -56.23 -18.83
N ARG A 586 -16.91 -55.83 -18.82
CA ARG A 586 -15.85 -56.63 -19.48
C ARG A 586 -15.30 -57.78 -18.62
N GLY A 587 -15.29 -57.63 -17.30
CA GLY A 587 -14.67 -58.56 -16.35
C GLY A 587 -15.64 -59.16 -15.32
N GLY A 588 -16.95 -58.99 -15.49
CA GLY A 588 -17.94 -59.31 -14.47
C GLY A 588 -19.38 -59.35 -14.98
N HIS A 589 -20.35 -59.19 -14.08
CA HIS A 589 -21.76 -59.29 -14.42
C HIS A 589 -22.36 -57.95 -14.89
N LEU A 590 -23.13 -57.99 -15.98
CA LEU A 590 -24.08 -56.95 -16.35
C LEU A 590 -25.46 -57.31 -15.77
N ARG A 591 -26.02 -56.42 -14.95
CA ARG A 591 -27.36 -56.53 -14.36
C ARG A 591 -28.19 -55.30 -14.74
N VAL A 592 -29.19 -55.50 -15.59
CA VAL A 592 -30.16 -54.48 -15.99
C VAL A 592 -31.47 -54.70 -15.22
N GLN A 593 -32.00 -53.65 -14.61
CA GLN A 593 -33.25 -53.64 -13.85
C GLN A 593 -34.20 -52.49 -14.22
N GLY A 594 -33.74 -51.51 -15.01
CA GLY A 594 -34.56 -50.48 -15.63
C GLY A 594 -34.62 -50.64 -17.15
N ASP A 595 -35.24 -49.71 -17.85
CA ASP A 595 -35.46 -49.80 -19.30
C ASP A 595 -34.22 -49.39 -20.10
N VAL A 596 -33.99 -50.08 -21.22
CA VAL A 596 -32.91 -49.75 -22.18
C VAL A 596 -33.53 -49.70 -23.57
N THR A 597 -33.51 -48.53 -24.21
CA THR A 597 -34.25 -48.30 -25.47
C THR A 597 -33.45 -47.43 -26.43
N SER A 598 -33.42 -47.80 -27.71
CA SER A 598 -33.13 -46.87 -28.80
C SER A 598 -34.37 -46.74 -29.70
N ALA A 599 -34.66 -45.53 -30.16
CA ALA A 599 -35.79 -45.26 -31.05
C ALA A 599 -35.46 -45.47 -32.55
N ALA A 600 -34.19 -45.45 -32.94
CA ALA A 600 -33.79 -45.67 -34.35
C ALA A 600 -32.50 -46.49 -34.55
N GLY A 601 -31.85 -46.97 -33.48
CA GLY A 601 -30.67 -47.83 -33.52
C GLY A 601 -30.84 -49.13 -32.74
N ASP A 602 -29.79 -49.95 -32.70
CA ASP A 602 -29.75 -51.21 -31.95
C ASP A 602 -29.46 -50.98 -30.44
N VAL A 603 -29.71 -52.00 -29.62
CA VAL A 603 -29.47 -52.06 -28.16
C VAL A 603 -28.65 -53.31 -27.82
#